data_AF-A0A672RDE6-F1
#
_entry.id   AF-A0A672RDE6-F1
#
_cell.length_a   1.000
_cell.length_b   1.000
_cell.length_c   1.000
_cell.angle_alpha   90.00
_cell.angle_beta   90.00
_cell.angle_gamma   90.00
#
_symmetry.space_group_name_H-M   'P 1'
#
loop_
_entity.id
_entity.type
_entity.pdbx_description
1 polymer ?
#
loop_
_entity_poly.entity_id
_entity_poly.type
_entity_poly.pdbx_seq_one_letter_code
_entity_poly.pdbx_strand_id
1 'polypeptide(L)'
;MAAYVCTRYCINKFKDSIRFIPRRYRVKTKWAATRPKFPATELALHNFDTSYSIQLRDLWPSIRVAMLCEQKHGALINSFSSAPNVIIDLEARGCKDFISRPIDCSRNEVHPSSQDSTTSHRDSTVLEPAAFQPSISPDIKCLIFPQGDISRFKPAR
;
A
#
# COMPACT_ATOMS: atom_id res chain seq x y z
N MET A 1 -37.34 -55.74 0.60
CA MET A 1 -37.62 -54.61 -0.31
C MET A 1 -36.83 -53.40 0.17
N ALA A 2 -36.27 -52.65 -0.79
CA ALA A 2 -35.60 -51.35 -0.69
C ALA A 2 -34.28 -51.27 0.12
N ALA A 3 -33.17 -51.46 -0.61
CA ALA A 3 -31.89 -50.86 -0.28
C ALA A 3 -31.98 -49.33 -0.43
N TYR A 4 -31.54 -48.58 0.56
CA TYR A 4 -31.12 -47.20 0.34
C TYR A 4 -29.64 -47.06 0.67
N VAL A 5 -28.90 -46.90 -0.41
CA VAL A 5 -27.45 -46.82 -0.53
C VAL A 5 -26.97 -45.56 0.18
N CYS A 6 -26.06 -45.76 1.13
CA CYS A 6 -25.32 -44.69 1.78
C CYS A 6 -24.48 -43.95 0.71
N THR A 7 -24.95 -42.78 0.28
CA THR A 7 -24.23 -41.88 -0.64
C THR A 7 -23.13 -41.10 0.09
N ARG A 8 -22.22 -41.81 0.76
CA ARG A 8 -20.91 -41.25 1.12
C ARG A 8 -19.98 -41.45 -0.06
N TYR A 9 -20.12 -40.57 -1.05
CA TYR A 9 -19.23 -40.58 -2.20
C TYR A 9 -17.81 -40.21 -1.74
N CYS A 10 -16.90 -41.16 -1.86
CA CYS A 10 -15.48 -41.02 -1.56
C CYS A 10 -14.83 -40.03 -2.56
N ILE A 11 -14.67 -38.75 -2.21
CA ILE A 11 -14.02 -37.75 -3.08
C ILE A 11 -12.54 -37.52 -2.70
N ASN A 12 -11.95 -38.33 -1.82
CA ASN A 12 -10.63 -38.00 -1.25
C ASN A 12 -9.39 -38.52 -2.01
N LYS A 13 -9.50 -39.05 -3.24
CA LYS A 13 -8.29 -39.41 -4.03
C LYS A 13 -8.46 -39.25 -5.54
N PHE A 14 -8.58 -38.01 -6.02
CA PHE A 14 -8.32 -37.67 -7.43
C PHE A 14 -7.02 -36.89 -7.61
N LYS A 15 -5.98 -37.19 -6.81
CA LYS A 15 -4.69 -36.49 -6.91
C LYS A 15 -3.93 -36.81 -8.22
N ASP A 16 -4.27 -37.90 -8.90
CA ASP A 16 -3.62 -38.36 -10.15
C ASP A 16 -4.59 -38.56 -11.33
N SER A 17 -5.74 -37.87 -11.34
CA SER A 17 -6.75 -38.04 -12.39
C SER A 17 -6.41 -37.30 -13.70
N ILE A 18 -5.19 -37.51 -14.20
CA ILE A 18 -4.69 -37.03 -15.51
C ILE A 18 -5.48 -37.69 -16.67
N ARG A 19 -6.24 -38.76 -16.37
CA ARG A 19 -6.95 -39.57 -17.37
C ARG A 19 -8.23 -38.93 -17.93
N PHE A 20 -8.84 -37.97 -17.25
CA PHE A 20 -10.08 -37.31 -17.72
C PHE A 20 -9.86 -36.08 -18.60
N ILE A 21 -8.61 -35.65 -18.78
CA ILE A 21 -8.28 -34.55 -19.69
C ILE A 21 -7.97 -35.16 -21.08
N PRO A 22 -8.75 -34.83 -22.13
CA PRO A 22 -8.47 -35.25 -23.50
C PRO A 22 -7.03 -34.89 -23.88
N ARG A 23 -6.31 -35.78 -24.57
CA ARG A 23 -4.88 -35.59 -24.89
C ARG A 23 -4.56 -34.24 -25.53
N ARG A 24 -5.50 -33.66 -26.30
CA ARG A 24 -5.37 -32.33 -26.92
C ARG A 24 -5.27 -31.16 -25.92
N TYR A 25 -5.80 -31.31 -24.71
CA TYR A 25 -5.74 -30.31 -23.65
C TYR A 25 -4.64 -30.61 -22.61
N ARG A 26 -3.87 -31.68 -22.81
CA ARG A 26 -2.72 -31.97 -21.97
C ARG A 26 -1.57 -31.07 -22.40
N VAL A 27 -1.32 -30.03 -21.63
CA VAL A 27 -0.13 -29.22 -21.80
C VAL A 27 1.09 -30.10 -21.49
N LYS A 28 1.98 -30.30 -22.48
CA LYS A 28 3.24 -31.01 -22.25
C LYS A 28 4.04 -30.25 -21.18
N THR A 29 4.52 -30.96 -20.17
CA THR A 29 5.49 -30.42 -19.21
C THR A 29 6.69 -29.88 -19.98
N LYS A 30 6.94 -28.57 -19.87
CA LYS A 30 8.08 -27.93 -20.53
C LYS A 30 9.36 -28.46 -19.89
N TRP A 31 10.24 -29.01 -20.71
CA TRP A 31 11.51 -29.61 -20.27
C TRP A 31 12.56 -28.57 -19.87
N ALA A 32 12.38 -27.32 -20.31
CA ALA A 32 13.14 -26.15 -19.88
C ALA A 32 12.23 -25.24 -19.04
N ALA A 33 12.69 -24.85 -17.86
CA ALA A 33 12.04 -23.83 -17.07
C ALA A 33 12.19 -22.48 -17.80
N THR A 34 11.15 -22.02 -18.49
CA THR A 34 11.06 -20.64 -19.02
C THR A 34 10.84 -19.61 -17.91
N ARG A 35 10.71 -20.04 -16.65
CA ARG A 35 10.60 -19.13 -15.52
C ARG A 35 11.96 -18.54 -15.21
N PRO A 36 12.07 -17.20 -15.08
CA PRO A 36 13.32 -16.58 -14.70
C PRO A 36 13.75 -17.10 -13.33
N LYS A 37 15.07 -17.21 -13.12
CA LYS A 37 15.65 -17.66 -11.85
C LYS A 37 15.24 -16.77 -10.68
N PHE A 38 15.07 -15.48 -10.94
CA PHE A 38 14.58 -14.48 -9.99
C PHE A 38 13.31 -13.84 -10.53
N PRO A 39 12.24 -13.71 -9.72
CA PRO A 39 11.06 -12.97 -10.10
C PRO A 39 11.39 -11.49 -10.27
N ALA A 40 10.65 -10.80 -11.14
CA ALA A 40 10.84 -9.37 -11.40
C ALA A 40 10.69 -8.51 -10.13
N THR A 41 9.88 -8.94 -9.18
CA THR A 41 9.69 -8.28 -7.89
C THR A 41 10.95 -8.28 -7.03
N GLU A 42 11.70 -9.39 -7.02
CA GLU A 42 12.96 -9.50 -6.28
C GLU A 42 14.05 -8.66 -6.94
N LEU A 43 14.10 -8.65 -8.28
CA LEU A 43 15.03 -7.79 -9.03
C LEU A 43 14.74 -6.30 -8.78
N ALA A 44 13.46 -5.90 -8.76
CA ALA A 44 13.07 -4.53 -8.43
C ALA A 44 13.47 -4.16 -6.99
N LEU A 45 13.24 -5.04 -6.03
CA LEU A 45 13.63 -4.81 -4.64
C LEU A 45 15.14 -4.68 -4.47
N HIS A 46 15.91 -5.50 -5.18
CA HIS A 46 17.37 -5.38 -5.22
C HIS A 46 17.82 -4.03 -5.80
N ASN A 47 17.22 -3.60 -6.91
CA ASN A 47 17.53 -2.29 -7.49
C ASN A 47 17.23 -1.14 -6.50
N PHE A 48 16.07 -1.18 -5.85
CA PHE A 48 15.68 -0.20 -4.83
C PHE A 48 16.66 -0.19 -3.66
N ASP A 49 17.08 -1.36 -3.17
CA ASP A 49 18.07 -1.44 -2.10
C ASP A 49 19.42 -0.85 -2.49
N THR A 50 19.89 -1.10 -3.71
CA THR A 50 21.17 -0.53 -4.17
C THR A 50 21.10 0.98 -4.39
N SER A 51 19.96 1.51 -4.85
CA SER A 51 19.84 2.92 -5.24
C SER A 51 19.37 3.81 -4.08
N TYR A 52 18.29 3.41 -3.41
CA TYR A 52 17.64 4.21 -2.38
C TYR A 52 18.32 4.12 -1.01
N SER A 53 19.06 3.03 -0.72
CA SER A 53 19.85 2.98 0.52
C SER A 53 20.92 4.08 0.56
N ILE A 54 21.53 4.41 -0.57
CA ILE A 54 22.55 5.46 -0.67
C ILE A 54 21.93 6.85 -0.51
N GLN A 55 20.74 7.06 -1.10
CA GLN A 55 20.04 8.35 -1.09
C GLN A 55 19.37 8.65 0.26
N LEU A 56 18.72 7.65 0.86
CA LEU A 56 17.86 7.82 2.03
C LEU A 56 18.52 7.34 3.33
N ARG A 57 19.65 6.62 3.25
CA ARG A 57 20.48 6.17 4.38
C ARG A 57 19.63 5.53 5.49
N ASP A 58 19.64 6.12 6.68
CA ASP A 58 18.98 5.60 7.88
C ASP A 58 17.45 5.63 7.78
N LEU A 59 16.88 6.41 6.86
CA LEU A 59 15.43 6.43 6.56
C LEU A 59 15.03 5.32 5.59
N TRP A 60 15.98 4.68 4.89
CA TRP A 60 15.65 3.63 3.92
C TRP A 60 14.90 2.44 4.54
N PRO A 61 15.29 1.90 5.71
CA PRO A 61 14.58 0.76 6.30
C PRO A 61 13.10 1.05 6.59
N SER A 62 12.77 2.26 7.06
CA SER A 62 11.37 2.63 7.36
C SER A 62 10.53 2.77 6.09
N ILE A 63 11.10 3.38 5.05
CA ILE A 63 10.46 3.52 3.74
C ILE A 63 10.30 2.17 3.05
N ARG A 64 11.32 1.31 3.12
CA ARG A 64 11.28 -0.05 2.57
C ARG A 64 10.15 -0.87 3.21
N VAL A 65 10.01 -0.82 4.53
CA VAL A 65 8.91 -1.49 5.23
C VAL A 65 7.57 -0.90 4.78
N ALA A 66 7.44 0.42 4.70
CA ALA A 66 6.22 1.08 4.23
C ALA A 66 5.82 0.68 2.79
N MET A 67 6.79 0.49 1.89
CA MET A 67 6.54 0.03 0.51
C MET A 67 6.04 -1.42 0.43
N LEU A 68 6.49 -2.28 1.35
CA LEU A 68 6.14 -3.70 1.38
C LEU A 68 4.88 -3.97 2.22
N CYS A 69 4.49 -3.03 3.08
CA CYS A 69 3.26 -3.06 3.84
C CYS A 69 2.06 -2.59 2.99
N GLU A 70 0.87 -2.79 3.54
CA GLU A 70 -0.34 -2.28 2.92
C GLU A 70 -0.34 -0.75 2.86
N GLN A 71 -0.73 -0.23 1.69
CA GLN A 71 -0.80 1.21 1.47
C GLN A 71 -2.02 1.82 2.13
N LYS A 72 -1.84 3.00 2.71
CA LYS A 72 -2.94 3.80 3.21
C LYS A 72 -3.68 4.45 2.03
N HIS A 73 -5.00 4.35 2.04
CA HIS A 73 -5.85 4.93 1.01
C HIS A 73 -6.56 6.18 1.52
N GLY A 74 -6.95 7.05 0.59
CA GLY A 74 -7.86 8.17 0.82
C GLY A 74 -9.11 8.02 -0.02
N ALA A 75 -10.25 8.44 0.51
CA ALA A 75 -11.52 8.48 -0.20
C ALA A 75 -11.67 9.84 -0.87
N LEU A 76 -11.44 9.87 -2.18
CA LEU A 76 -11.75 11.02 -3.02
C LEU A 76 -13.26 11.09 -3.23
N ILE A 77 -13.87 12.21 -2.85
CA ILE A 77 -15.29 12.43 -3.02
C ILE A 77 -15.59 12.81 -4.47
N ASN A 78 -16.58 12.15 -5.05
CA ASN A 78 -17.10 12.50 -6.36
C ASN A 78 -18.05 13.71 -6.23
N SER A 79 -17.61 14.89 -6.69
CA SER A 79 -18.40 16.13 -6.69
C SER A 79 -19.71 16.04 -7.48
N PHE A 80 -19.81 15.11 -8.45
CA PHE A 80 -21.01 14.91 -9.26
C PHE A 80 -22.03 13.97 -8.63
N SER A 81 -21.70 13.34 -7.49
CA SER A 81 -22.61 12.48 -6.75
C SER A 81 -23.33 13.26 -5.64
N SER A 82 -24.49 12.78 -5.17
CA SER A 82 -25.13 13.33 -3.96
C SER A 82 -24.29 12.95 -2.73
N ALA A 83 -23.24 13.73 -2.50
CA ALA A 83 -22.16 13.45 -1.57
C ALA A 83 -22.38 13.80 -0.08
N PRO A 84 -23.37 14.60 0.38
CA PRO A 84 -23.34 15.13 1.74
C PRO A 84 -23.47 14.02 2.80
N ASN A 85 -24.30 13.01 2.54
CA ASN A 85 -24.50 11.89 3.47
C ASN A 85 -23.23 11.03 3.60
N VAL A 86 -22.51 10.82 2.49
CA VAL A 86 -21.26 10.04 2.47
C VAL A 86 -20.16 10.76 3.24
N ILE A 87 -20.09 12.09 3.13
CA ILE A 87 -19.13 12.89 3.88
C ILE A 87 -19.40 12.78 5.38
N ILE A 88 -20.65 12.97 5.81
CA ILE A 88 -21.03 12.87 7.23
C ILE A 88 -20.72 11.48 7.78
N ASP A 89 -21.03 10.41 7.04
CA ASP A 89 -20.75 9.03 7.44
C ASP A 89 -19.25 8.76 7.60
N LEU A 90 -18.42 9.34 6.73
CA LEU A 90 -16.96 9.18 6.79
C LEU A 90 -16.35 10.04 7.91
N GLU A 91 -16.84 11.26 8.12
CA GLU A 91 -16.44 12.11 9.25
C GLU A 91 -16.83 11.50 10.59
N ALA A 92 -18.00 10.85 10.68
CA ALA A 92 -18.43 10.09 11.86
C ALA A 92 -17.51 8.90 12.18
N ARG A 93 -16.78 8.37 11.19
CA ARG A 93 -15.72 7.35 11.39
C ARG A 93 -14.36 7.93 11.75
N GLY A 94 -14.27 9.26 11.92
CA GLY A 94 -13.03 9.95 12.25
C GLY A 94 -12.16 10.31 11.06
N CYS A 95 -12.66 10.17 9.83
CA CYS A 95 -11.94 10.62 8.64
C CYS A 95 -11.86 12.15 8.61
N LYS A 96 -10.74 12.67 8.11
CA LYS A 96 -10.49 14.11 7.99
C LYS A 96 -10.10 14.46 6.57
N ASP A 97 -10.56 15.61 6.10
CA ASP A 97 -10.13 16.14 4.80
C ASP A 97 -8.72 16.69 4.92
N PHE A 98 -7.76 16.07 4.23
CA PHE A 98 -6.36 16.49 4.29
C PHE A 98 -6.03 17.65 3.35
N ILE A 99 -6.89 17.92 2.37
CA ILE A 99 -6.67 18.99 1.39
C ILE A 99 -7.09 20.33 2.00
N SER A 100 -8.28 20.38 2.59
CA SER A 100 -8.78 21.58 3.26
C SER A 100 -8.13 21.83 4.63
N ARG A 101 -7.68 20.76 5.30
CA ARG A 101 -6.94 20.83 6.57
C ARG A 101 -5.61 20.11 6.39
N PRO A 102 -4.59 20.78 5.83
CA PRO A 102 -3.27 20.19 5.74
C PRO A 102 -2.86 19.70 7.13
N ILE A 103 -2.35 18.47 7.18
CA ILE A 103 -1.85 17.90 8.43
C ILE A 103 -0.73 18.82 8.92
N ASP A 104 -0.87 19.34 10.14
CA ASP A 104 0.20 20.12 10.77
C ASP A 104 1.41 19.21 10.98
N CYS A 105 2.33 19.19 10.01
CA CYS A 105 3.59 18.44 10.07
C CYS A 105 4.58 19.03 11.11
N SER A 106 4.12 19.89 12.02
CA SER A 106 4.93 20.57 13.05
C SER A 106 5.38 19.64 14.18
N ARG A 107 4.81 18.44 14.33
CA ARG A 107 5.16 17.51 15.42
C ARG A 107 6.11 16.41 14.96
N ASN A 108 7.25 16.79 14.39
CA ASN A 108 8.40 15.89 14.38
C ASN A 108 9.07 15.98 15.75
N GLU A 109 8.82 15.00 16.61
CA GLU A 109 9.72 14.72 17.73
C GLU A 109 11.05 14.27 17.12
N VAL A 110 11.96 15.23 17.01
CA VAL A 110 13.36 15.04 16.65
C VAL A 110 13.95 14.06 17.65
N HIS A 111 14.27 12.85 17.19
CA HIS A 111 15.11 11.94 17.95
C HIS A 111 16.56 12.43 17.82
N PRO A 112 17.23 12.84 18.92
CA PRO A 112 18.61 13.31 18.85
C PRO A 112 19.54 12.09 18.87
N SER A 113 20.12 11.72 17.73
CA SER A 113 21.32 10.87 17.73
C SER A 113 22.57 11.74 17.57
N SER A 114 23.13 12.09 18.73
CA SER A 114 24.56 12.22 19.06
C SER A 114 25.54 12.60 17.95
N GLN A 115 26.00 13.86 18.05
CA GLN A 115 27.39 14.36 18.01
C GLN A 115 28.42 13.59 17.16
N ASP A 116 29.01 14.31 16.19
CA ASP A 116 30.44 14.61 16.29
C ASP A 116 30.75 16.01 15.75
N SER A 117 31.62 16.71 16.48
CA SER A 117 31.96 18.12 16.29
C SER A 117 33.02 18.29 15.20
N THR A 118 33.00 19.42 14.46
CA THR A 118 34.08 20.44 14.41
C THR A 118 33.93 21.36 13.17
N THR A 119 34.10 22.67 13.40
CA THR A 119 34.42 23.79 12.46
C THR A 119 33.33 24.49 11.60
N SER A 120 32.81 25.58 12.19
CA SER A 120 32.68 26.96 11.67
C SER A 120 32.49 27.24 10.16
N HIS A 121 31.36 27.89 9.79
CA HIS A 121 31.30 29.29 9.34
C HIS A 121 29.86 29.69 8.96
N ARG A 122 29.44 30.86 9.47
CA ARG A 122 28.42 31.83 9.00
C ARG A 122 27.52 31.41 7.82
N ASP A 123 26.20 31.49 7.98
CA ASP A 123 25.42 32.69 7.59
C ASP A 123 23.96 32.56 8.03
N SER A 124 23.36 33.71 8.32
CA SER A 124 21.94 33.88 8.68
C SER A 124 21.05 33.61 7.48
N THR A 125 20.10 32.70 7.60
CA THR A 125 18.83 32.85 6.89
C THR A 125 17.74 32.18 7.71
N VAL A 126 16.90 33.01 8.34
CA VAL A 126 15.60 32.57 8.88
C VAL A 126 14.78 32.14 7.68
N LEU A 127 14.82 30.85 7.36
CA LEU A 127 13.89 30.24 6.42
C LEU A 127 12.61 29.99 7.19
N GLU A 128 11.71 30.98 7.13
CA GLU A 128 10.29 30.79 7.39
C GLU A 128 9.84 29.49 6.72
N PRO A 129 9.13 28.59 7.42
CA PRO A 129 8.57 27.42 6.78
C PRO A 129 7.49 27.92 5.82
N ALA A 130 7.87 28.09 4.55
CA ALA A 130 6.95 28.37 3.47
C ALA A 130 5.88 27.29 3.52
N ALA A 131 4.69 27.65 4.03
CA ALA A 131 3.52 26.84 3.93
C ALA A 131 3.34 26.58 2.44
N PHE A 132 3.69 25.39 1.99
CA PHE A 132 3.33 24.87 0.67
C PHE A 132 1.81 24.86 0.66
N GLN A 133 1.18 25.97 0.30
CA GLN A 133 -0.21 26.03 -0.06
C GLN A 133 -0.25 25.34 -1.42
N PRO A 134 -0.69 24.08 -1.50
CA PRO A 134 -0.74 23.44 -2.78
C PRO A 134 -1.84 24.17 -3.57
N SER A 135 -1.52 24.62 -4.80
CA SER A 135 -2.48 25.23 -5.72
C SER A 135 -3.46 24.18 -6.24
N ILE A 136 -4.17 23.53 -5.32
CA ILE A 136 -5.12 22.47 -5.59
C ILE A 136 -6.44 23.11 -6.00
N SER A 137 -7.09 22.50 -7.00
CA SER A 137 -8.43 22.91 -7.40
C SER A 137 -9.36 22.90 -6.18
N PRO A 138 -10.10 23.99 -5.93
CA PRO A 138 -10.84 24.17 -4.68
C PRO A 138 -11.97 23.15 -4.46
N ASP A 139 -12.34 22.38 -5.47
CA ASP A 139 -13.44 21.41 -5.40
C ASP A 139 -12.99 19.97 -5.08
N ILE A 140 -11.68 19.74 -4.85
CA ILE A 140 -11.18 18.40 -4.54
C ILE A 140 -11.28 18.15 -3.03
N LYS A 141 -12.15 17.23 -2.63
CA LYS A 141 -12.29 16.75 -1.24
C LYS A 141 -11.78 15.33 -1.11
N CYS A 142 -10.79 15.10 -0.24
CA CYS A 142 -10.24 13.77 -0.03
C CYS A 142 -10.10 13.46 1.46
N LEU A 143 -10.84 12.45 1.89
CA LEU A 143 -10.94 12.05 3.30
C LEU A 143 -9.96 10.92 3.59
N ILE A 144 -9.20 11.05 4.68
CA ILE A 144 -8.25 10.04 5.15
C ILE A 144 -8.48 9.72 6.63
N PHE A 145 -8.14 8.50 7.04
CA PHE A 145 -8.02 8.15 8.45
C PHE A 145 -6.80 8.86 9.08
N PRO A 146 -6.78 9.12 10.40
CA PRO A 146 -5.65 9.76 11.09
C PRO A 146 -4.38 8.90 11.05
N GLN A 147 -3.22 9.50 11.34
CA GLN A 147 -1.95 8.77 11.41
C GLN A 147 -2.03 7.65 12.46
N GLY A 148 -1.49 6.47 12.13
CA GLY A 148 -1.57 5.27 12.99
C GLY A 148 -2.84 4.44 12.81
N ASP A 149 -3.90 5.01 12.23
CA ASP A 149 -5.10 4.26 11.87
C ASP A 149 -4.94 3.59 10.49
N ILE A 150 -5.11 2.27 10.48
CA ILE A 150 -5.00 1.37 9.32
C ILE A 150 -6.39 0.93 8.79
N SER A 151 -7.46 1.58 9.24
CA SER A 151 -8.82 1.33 8.78
C SER A 151 -8.95 1.53 7.27
N ARG A 152 -9.80 0.71 6.65
CA ARG A 152 -10.03 0.71 5.20
C ARG A 152 -11.39 1.31 4.85
N PHE A 153 -11.44 2.00 3.73
CA PHE A 153 -12.70 2.43 3.14
C PHE A 153 -13.47 1.25 2.56
N LYS A 154 -14.79 1.32 2.60
CA LYS A 154 -15.63 0.36 1.88
C LYS A 154 -15.56 0.70 0.38
N PRO A 155 -15.55 -0.30 -0.52
CA PRO A 155 -15.65 -0.05 -1.95
C PRO A 155 -16.92 0.76 -2.28
N ALA A 156 -16.83 1.65 -3.28
CA ALA A 156 -17.99 2.31 -3.84
C ALA A 156 -18.95 1.25 -4.40
N ARG A 157 -20.25 1.40 -4.12
CA ARG A 157 -21.31 0.52 -4.63
C ARG A 157 -21.89 1.08 -5.91
#